data_AF-A0A845RSX5-F1
#
_entry.id   AF-A0A845RSX5-F1
#
_cell.length_a   1.000
_cell.length_b   1.000
_cell.length_c   1.000
_cell.angle_alpha   90.00
_cell.angle_beta   90.00
_cell.angle_gamma   90.00
#
_symmetry.space_group_name_H-M   'P 1'
#
loop_
_entity.id
_entity.type
_entity.pdbx_description
1 polymer ?
#
loop_
_entity_poly.entity_id
_entity_poly.type
_entity_poly.pdbx_seq_one_letter_code
_entity_poly.pdbx_strand_id
1 'polypeptide(L)'
;MKLNFKALAYFVIGVAVVFLLMPFVSYSIYQFFPEIKTAYYLSMITSNTLFVILIMLIMFKNRLSLNDLGWRRTSFASALIDVFKICFLVWLINMIYMAFLYYSGQTTAENELVKLLQDPTISMFIANIFLIAVIVPFIEETLFRGVLLGCLRNYFGKWTAIVISACIFSALHFDLTGFIPKLVLGIGLGFLYTKHDSIYPAIGLHALNNLLAVIGVSVS
;
A
#
# COMPACT_ATOMS: atom_id res chain seq x y z
N MET A 1 26.56 -0.63 4.00
CA MET A 1 25.13 -0.51 4.36
C MET A 1 24.36 -1.63 3.66
N LYS A 2 23.44 -2.34 4.34
CA LYS A 2 22.83 -3.56 3.78
C LYS A 2 21.74 -3.27 2.74
N LEU A 3 20.94 -2.22 2.96
CA LEU A 3 20.03 -1.68 1.95
C LEU A 3 20.84 -0.82 0.96
N ASN A 4 21.10 -1.36 -0.22
CA ASN A 4 21.99 -0.78 -1.24
C ASN A 4 21.35 -0.89 -2.64
N PHE A 5 22.08 -0.46 -3.67
CA PHE A 5 21.61 -0.50 -5.05
C PHE A 5 21.20 -1.90 -5.55
N LYS A 6 21.83 -2.99 -5.06
CA LYS A 6 21.40 -4.36 -5.40
C LYS A 6 20.02 -4.67 -4.84
N ALA A 7 19.76 -4.31 -3.59
CA ALA A 7 18.43 -4.45 -2.99
C ALA A 7 17.37 -3.62 -3.75
N LEU A 8 17.72 -2.40 -4.16
CA LEU A 8 16.87 -1.55 -4.99
C LEU A 8 16.61 -2.19 -6.37
N ALA A 9 17.62 -2.77 -7.01
CA ALA A 9 17.47 -3.45 -8.28
C ALA A 9 16.54 -4.68 -8.16
N TYR A 10 16.69 -5.50 -7.10
CA TYR A 10 15.77 -6.60 -6.84
C TYR A 10 14.35 -6.14 -6.58
N PHE A 11 14.16 -5.02 -5.87
CA PHE A 11 12.84 -4.40 -5.71
C PHE A 11 12.25 -4.03 -7.07
N VAL A 12 12.97 -3.26 -7.90
CA VAL A 12 12.46 -2.75 -9.18
C VAL A 12 12.13 -3.90 -10.12
N ILE A 13 13.07 -4.84 -10.29
CA ILE A 13 12.90 -5.99 -11.18
C ILE A 13 11.78 -6.90 -10.66
N GLY A 14 11.77 -7.20 -9.36
CA GLY A 14 10.79 -8.09 -8.76
C GLY A 14 9.36 -7.54 -8.84
N VAL A 15 9.18 -6.25 -8.53
CA VAL A 15 7.88 -5.57 -8.67
C VAL A 15 7.43 -5.60 -10.13
N ALA A 16 8.31 -5.26 -11.08
CA ALA A 16 7.98 -5.31 -12.51
C ALA A 16 7.57 -6.74 -12.95
N VAL A 17 8.28 -7.77 -12.50
CA VAL A 17 7.93 -9.17 -12.78
C VAL A 17 6.56 -9.53 -12.23
N VAL A 18 6.24 -9.15 -10.98
CA VAL A 18 4.91 -9.39 -10.41
C VAL A 18 3.83 -8.72 -11.26
N PHE A 19 3.99 -7.45 -11.62
CA PHE A 19 3.01 -6.74 -12.44
C PHE A 19 2.87 -7.31 -13.86
N LEU A 20 3.95 -7.75 -14.49
CA LEU A 20 3.90 -8.38 -15.81
C LEU A 20 3.26 -9.77 -15.78
N LEU A 21 3.43 -10.51 -14.68
CA LEU A 21 2.90 -11.85 -14.50
C LEU A 21 1.42 -11.85 -14.12
N MET A 22 0.97 -10.89 -13.31
CA MET A 22 -0.36 -10.89 -12.72
C MET A 22 -1.52 -10.96 -13.73
N PRO A 23 -1.52 -10.27 -14.89
CA PRO A 23 -2.60 -10.40 -15.87
C PRO A 23 -2.82 -11.83 -16.34
N PHE A 24 -1.75 -12.58 -16.58
CA PHE A 24 -1.81 -13.99 -17.01
C PHE A 24 -2.29 -14.90 -15.88
N VAL A 25 -1.83 -14.65 -14.66
CA VAL A 25 -2.24 -15.39 -13.46
C VAL A 25 -3.72 -15.15 -13.16
N SER A 26 -4.16 -13.90 -13.16
CA SER A 26 -5.56 -13.53 -12.95
C SER A 26 -6.47 -14.09 -14.04
N TYR A 27 -6.06 -14.04 -15.31
CA TYR A 27 -6.79 -14.71 -16.40
C TYR A 27 -6.90 -16.22 -16.16
N SER A 28 -5.81 -16.87 -15.78
CA SER A 28 -5.81 -18.32 -15.48
C SER A 28 -6.73 -18.65 -14.32
N ILE A 29 -6.67 -17.88 -13.21
CA ILE A 29 -7.58 -18.04 -12.06
C ILE A 29 -9.03 -17.93 -12.52
N TYR A 30 -9.36 -16.94 -13.34
CA TYR A 30 -10.73 -16.75 -13.85
C TYR A 30 -11.21 -17.92 -14.72
N GLN A 31 -10.32 -18.57 -15.49
CA GLN A 31 -10.70 -19.77 -16.27
C GLN A 31 -11.10 -20.95 -15.38
N PHE A 32 -10.49 -21.10 -14.19
CA PHE A 32 -10.85 -22.15 -13.22
C PHE A 32 -12.00 -21.75 -12.29
N PHE A 33 -12.09 -20.46 -11.96
CA PHE A 33 -13.09 -19.89 -11.05
C PHE A 33 -13.77 -18.70 -11.73
N PRO A 34 -14.76 -18.94 -12.62
CA PRO A 34 -15.37 -17.89 -13.46
C PRO A 34 -16.27 -16.90 -12.68
N GLU A 35 -16.44 -17.10 -11.37
CA GLU A 35 -17.14 -16.15 -10.50
C GLU A 35 -16.20 -14.99 -10.16
N ILE A 36 -16.58 -13.77 -10.56
CA ILE A 36 -15.70 -12.58 -10.55
C ILE A 36 -15.17 -12.28 -9.14
N LYS A 37 -16.01 -12.36 -8.10
CA LYS A 37 -15.57 -12.05 -6.72
C LYS A 37 -14.54 -13.07 -6.25
N THR A 38 -14.77 -14.36 -6.43
CA THR A 38 -13.79 -15.41 -6.10
C THR A 38 -12.49 -15.21 -6.87
N ALA A 39 -12.55 -14.98 -8.18
CA ALA A 39 -11.36 -14.73 -9.00
C ALA A 39 -10.56 -13.51 -8.53
N TYR A 40 -11.25 -12.45 -8.11
CA TYR A 40 -10.66 -11.25 -7.54
C TYR A 40 -9.94 -11.54 -6.22
N TYR A 41 -10.60 -12.17 -5.25
CA TYR A 41 -9.98 -12.50 -3.96
C TYR A 41 -8.79 -13.44 -4.13
N LEU A 42 -8.89 -14.45 -4.98
CA LEU A 42 -7.78 -15.35 -5.30
C LEU A 42 -6.61 -14.57 -5.92
N SER A 43 -6.88 -13.69 -6.89
CA SER A 43 -5.86 -12.84 -7.51
C SER A 43 -5.17 -11.94 -6.48
N MET A 44 -5.93 -11.36 -5.55
CA MET A 44 -5.39 -10.52 -4.47
C MET A 44 -4.53 -11.32 -3.48
N ILE A 45 -4.96 -12.53 -3.11
CA ILE A 45 -4.16 -13.43 -2.25
C ILE A 45 -2.87 -13.83 -2.97
N THR A 46 -2.95 -14.18 -4.26
CA THR A 46 -1.79 -14.56 -5.06
C THR A 46 -0.79 -13.40 -5.20
N SER A 47 -1.24 -12.18 -5.53
CA SER A 47 -0.34 -11.03 -5.66
C SER A 47 0.38 -10.70 -4.35
N ASN A 48 -0.35 -10.71 -3.23
CA ASN A 48 0.24 -10.50 -1.90
C ASN A 48 1.24 -11.60 -1.53
N THR A 49 0.95 -12.86 -1.88
CA THR A 49 1.89 -13.97 -1.68
C THR A 49 3.16 -13.78 -2.48
N LEU A 50 3.05 -13.34 -3.75
CA LEU A 50 4.21 -13.03 -4.59
C LEU A 50 5.05 -11.88 -4.03
N PHE A 51 4.42 -10.84 -3.46
CA PHE A 51 5.15 -9.77 -2.77
C PHE A 51 5.86 -10.24 -1.50
N VAL A 52 5.25 -11.14 -0.72
CA VAL A 52 5.92 -11.77 0.43
C VAL A 52 7.13 -12.58 -0.02
N ILE A 53 7.00 -13.37 -1.09
CA ILE A 53 8.12 -14.11 -1.70
C ILE A 53 9.22 -13.15 -2.16
N LEU A 54 8.86 -12.03 -2.80
CA LEU A 54 9.81 -11.01 -3.22
C LEU A 54 10.54 -10.40 -2.03
N ILE A 55 9.84 -10.03 -0.96
CA ILE A 55 10.45 -9.52 0.28
C ILE A 55 11.44 -10.54 0.84
N MET A 56 11.04 -11.80 0.97
CA MET A 56 11.90 -12.88 1.46
C MET A 56 13.14 -13.07 0.57
N LEU A 57 12.99 -13.00 -0.75
CA LEU A 57 14.10 -13.09 -1.71
C LEU A 57 15.07 -11.92 -1.55
N ILE A 58 14.56 -10.68 -1.44
CA ILE A 58 15.39 -9.49 -1.22
C ILE A 58 16.15 -9.62 0.10
N MET A 59 15.47 -10.05 1.16
CA MET A 59 16.09 -10.27 2.47
C MET A 59 17.19 -11.32 2.41
N PHE A 60 16.91 -12.47 1.80
CA PHE A 60 17.87 -13.57 1.67
C PHE A 60 19.10 -13.14 0.85
N LYS A 61 18.91 -12.55 -0.33
CA LYS A 61 20.00 -12.15 -1.23
C LYS A 61 20.88 -11.04 -0.64
N ASN A 62 20.33 -10.20 0.23
CA ASN A 62 21.05 -9.07 0.83
C ASN A 62 21.39 -9.28 2.32
N ARG A 63 21.12 -10.47 2.88
CA ARG A 63 21.35 -10.82 4.29
C ARG A 63 20.71 -9.82 5.26
N LEU A 64 19.49 -9.40 4.94
CA LEU A 64 18.70 -8.46 5.73
C LEU A 64 17.95 -9.20 6.84
N SER A 65 17.88 -8.55 8.00
CA SER A 65 16.97 -8.90 9.09
C SER A 65 15.71 -8.03 9.02
N LEU A 66 14.65 -8.41 9.73
CA LEU A 66 13.44 -7.58 9.85
C LEU A 66 13.75 -6.19 10.42
N ASN A 67 14.72 -6.10 11.35
CA ASN A 67 15.18 -4.83 11.90
C ASN A 67 15.78 -3.91 10.83
N ASP A 68 16.48 -4.45 9.84
CA ASP A 68 17.03 -3.68 8.72
C ASP A 68 15.92 -3.05 7.87
N LEU A 69 14.71 -3.64 7.86
CA LEU A 69 13.51 -3.11 7.19
C LEU A 69 12.69 -2.19 8.11
N GLY A 70 13.12 -1.96 9.35
CA GLY A 70 12.43 -1.09 10.29
C GLY A 70 11.34 -1.77 11.12
N TRP A 71 11.31 -3.10 11.21
CA TRP A 71 10.50 -3.83 12.21
C TRP A 71 11.07 -3.66 13.62
N ARG A 72 11.06 -2.42 14.10
CA ARG A 72 11.62 -1.99 15.38
C ARG A 72 10.51 -1.42 16.25
N ARG A 73 10.60 -1.64 17.55
CA ARG A 73 9.64 -1.07 18.50
C ARG A 73 9.81 0.45 18.56
N THR A 74 8.71 1.14 18.82
CA THR A 74 8.64 2.59 19.04
C THR A 74 7.70 2.87 20.20
N SER A 75 7.70 4.09 20.72
CA SER A 75 6.74 4.51 21.75
C SER A 75 5.32 4.49 21.18
N PHE A 76 4.47 3.62 21.73
CA PHE A 76 3.10 3.43 21.28
C PHE A 76 2.29 4.73 21.35
N ALA A 77 2.35 5.46 22.47
CA ALA A 77 1.58 6.69 22.65
C ALA A 77 1.96 7.78 21.64
N SER A 78 3.26 7.99 21.41
CA SER A 78 3.76 8.97 20.43
C SER A 78 3.35 8.58 19.01
N ALA A 79 3.56 7.30 18.65
CA ALA A 79 3.16 6.77 17.35
C ALA A 79 1.65 6.91 17.11
N LEU A 80 0.81 6.61 18.11
CA LEU A 80 -0.64 6.69 17.98
C LEU A 80 -1.10 8.12 17.74
N ILE A 81 -0.56 9.09 18.50
CA ILE A 81 -0.86 10.52 18.30
C ILE A 81 -0.48 10.98 16.90
N ASP A 82 0.71 10.61 16.43
CA ASP A 82 1.16 10.98 15.10
C ASP A 82 0.34 10.31 13.99
N VAL A 83 -0.05 9.04 14.16
CA VAL A 83 -0.94 8.34 13.22
C VAL A 83 -2.27 9.09 13.08
N PHE A 84 -2.92 9.47 14.18
CA PHE A 84 -4.19 10.20 14.11
C PHE A 84 -4.04 11.59 13.51
N LYS A 85 -2.98 12.33 13.87
CA LYS A 85 -2.69 13.65 13.29
C LYS A 85 -2.49 13.58 11.77
N ILE A 86 -1.68 12.63 11.31
CA ILE A 86 -1.40 12.46 9.88
C ILE A 86 -2.64 11.91 9.16
N CYS A 87 -3.40 10.99 9.76
CA CYS A 87 -4.66 10.51 9.20
C CYS A 87 -5.64 11.66 8.98
N PHE A 88 -5.84 12.52 9.98
CA PHE A 88 -6.70 13.69 9.85
C PHE A 88 -6.25 14.60 8.70
N LEU A 89 -4.94 14.88 8.59
CA LEU A 89 -4.39 15.71 7.52
C LEU A 89 -4.59 15.09 6.13
N VAL A 90 -4.33 13.79 5.99
CA VAL A 90 -4.54 13.05 4.73
C VAL A 90 -6.01 13.13 4.30
N TRP A 91 -6.94 12.90 5.23
CA TRP A 91 -8.37 12.97 4.95
C TRP A 91 -8.84 14.38 4.60
N LEU A 92 -8.34 15.41 5.30
CA LEU A 92 -8.65 16.80 4.98
C LEU A 92 -8.20 17.17 3.56
N ILE A 93 -6.98 16.79 3.18
CA ILE A 93 -6.46 17.02 1.82
C ILE A 93 -7.30 16.26 0.78
N ASN A 94 -7.66 15.00 1.08
CA ASN A 94 -8.51 14.21 0.19
C ASN A 94 -9.90 14.81 0.03
N MET A 95 -10.50 15.36 1.08
CA MET A 95 -11.78 16.07 1.00
C MET A 95 -11.70 17.29 0.09
N ILE A 96 -10.64 18.10 0.21
CA ILE A 96 -10.41 19.25 -0.66
C ILE A 96 -10.24 18.81 -2.13
N TYR A 97 -9.47 17.74 -2.36
CA TYR A 97 -9.29 17.18 -3.70
C TYR A 97 -10.60 16.67 -4.31
N MET A 98 -11.40 15.94 -3.53
CA MET A 98 -12.71 15.45 -4.00
C MET A 98 -13.68 16.60 -4.28
N ALA A 99 -13.68 17.65 -3.44
CA ALA A 99 -14.47 18.85 -3.71
C ALA A 99 -14.02 19.53 -5.02
N PHE A 100 -12.70 19.64 -5.25
CA PHE A 100 -12.17 20.17 -6.51
C PHE A 100 -12.62 19.34 -7.73
N LEU A 101 -12.57 18.01 -7.67
CA LEU A 101 -13.06 17.15 -8.75
C LEU A 101 -14.54 17.38 -9.02
N TYR A 102 -15.36 17.43 -7.96
CA TYR A 102 -16.80 17.69 -8.06
C TYR A 102 -17.10 19.03 -8.75
N TYR A 103 -16.46 20.12 -8.29
CA TYR A 103 -16.69 21.46 -8.87
C TYR A 103 -16.06 21.66 -10.26
N SER A 104 -15.06 20.85 -10.63
CA SER A 104 -14.49 20.87 -11.98
C SER A 104 -15.29 20.05 -13.00
N GLY A 105 -16.41 19.44 -12.59
CA GLY A 105 -17.23 18.58 -13.44
C GLY A 105 -16.58 17.24 -13.77
N GLN A 106 -15.45 16.90 -13.14
CA GLN A 106 -14.83 15.60 -13.27
C GLN A 106 -15.60 14.61 -12.38
N THR A 107 -16.48 13.82 -13.00
CA THR A 107 -17.07 12.68 -12.32
C THR A 107 -15.97 11.67 -12.03
N THR A 108 -15.83 11.26 -10.77
CA THR A 108 -15.03 10.08 -10.45
C THR A 108 -15.70 8.90 -11.10
N ALA A 109 -15.14 8.37 -12.19
CA ALA A 109 -15.59 7.10 -12.74
C ALA A 109 -15.58 6.09 -11.59
N GLU A 110 -16.74 5.51 -11.30
CA GLU A 110 -16.86 4.49 -10.28
C GLU A 110 -15.97 3.32 -10.73
N ASN A 111 -14.89 3.11 -10.01
CA ASN A 111 -13.93 2.06 -10.34
C ASN A 111 -14.67 0.71 -10.23
N GLU A 112 -14.46 -0.19 -11.19
CA GLU A 112 -15.02 -1.56 -11.14
C GLU A 112 -14.72 -2.27 -9.82
N LEU A 113 -13.59 -1.92 -9.18
CA LEU A 113 -13.26 -2.35 -7.82
C LEU A 113 -14.28 -1.90 -6.77
N VAL A 114 -14.74 -0.64 -6.83
CA VAL A 114 -15.74 -0.10 -5.89
C VAL A 114 -17.05 -0.86 -6.02
N LYS A 115 -17.52 -1.06 -7.26
CA LYS A 115 -18.74 -1.86 -7.53
C LYS A 115 -18.64 -3.29 -7.01
N LEU A 116 -17.45 -3.90 -7.12
CA LEU A 116 -17.23 -5.28 -6.66
C LEU A 116 -17.29 -5.40 -5.13
N LEU A 117 -16.93 -4.34 -4.42
CA LEU A 117 -16.81 -4.28 -2.97
C LEU A 117 -18.06 -3.69 -2.27
N GLN A 118 -18.98 -3.08 -3.02
CA GLN A 118 -20.28 -2.59 -2.52
C GLN A 118 -21.19 -3.73 -2.04
N ASP A 119 -22.07 -3.39 -1.09
CA ASP A 119 -23.08 -4.27 -0.49
C ASP A 119 -22.58 -5.71 -0.17
N PRO A 120 -21.45 -5.86 0.55
CA PRO A 120 -20.91 -7.18 0.83
C PRO A 120 -21.80 -7.94 1.82
N THR A 121 -21.81 -9.27 1.70
CA THR A 121 -22.30 -10.10 2.82
C THR A 121 -21.42 -9.87 4.06
N ILE A 122 -21.92 -10.20 5.25
CA ILE A 122 -21.15 -10.06 6.50
C ILE A 122 -19.80 -10.80 6.41
N SER A 123 -19.78 -11.98 5.82
CA SER A 123 -18.56 -12.76 5.63
C SER A 123 -17.57 -12.06 4.69
N MET A 124 -18.06 -11.50 3.58
CA MET A 124 -17.23 -10.72 2.65
C MET A 124 -16.71 -9.42 3.28
N PHE A 125 -17.54 -8.74 4.08
CA PHE A 125 -17.14 -7.54 4.80
C PHE A 125 -15.97 -7.82 5.76
N ILE A 126 -16.08 -8.89 6.55
CA ILE A 126 -15.00 -9.34 7.45
C ILE A 126 -13.75 -9.71 6.64
N ALA A 127 -13.92 -10.42 5.51
CA ALA A 127 -12.81 -10.77 4.63
C ALA A 127 -12.10 -9.53 4.04
N ASN A 128 -12.87 -8.50 3.65
CA ASN A 128 -12.34 -7.23 3.14
C ASN A 128 -11.54 -6.49 4.20
N ILE A 129 -12.04 -6.40 5.44
CA ILE A 129 -11.29 -5.81 6.55
C ILE A 129 -9.98 -6.55 6.75
N PHE A 130 -10.02 -7.88 6.85
CA PHE A 130 -8.82 -8.66 7.10
C PHE A 130 -7.80 -8.54 5.96
N LEU A 131 -8.22 -8.69 4.72
CA LEU A 131 -7.30 -8.66 3.59
C LEU A 131 -6.79 -7.25 3.29
N ILE A 132 -7.69 -6.28 3.15
CA ILE A 132 -7.37 -4.92 2.65
C ILE A 132 -6.87 -4.03 3.79
N ALA A 133 -7.45 -4.11 4.98
CA ALA A 133 -7.09 -3.24 6.10
C ALA A 133 -6.06 -3.83 7.05
N VAL A 134 -5.76 -5.14 6.98
CA VAL A 134 -4.73 -5.76 7.81
C VAL A 134 -3.59 -6.30 6.97
N ILE A 135 -3.82 -7.34 6.15
CA ILE A 135 -2.75 -8.07 5.45
C ILE A 135 -1.99 -7.18 4.46
N VAL A 136 -2.70 -6.45 3.60
CA VAL A 136 -2.11 -5.57 2.58
C VAL A 136 -1.15 -4.54 3.19
N PRO A 137 -1.55 -3.73 4.21
CA PRO A 137 -0.66 -2.80 4.89
C PRO A 137 0.64 -3.42 5.40
N PHE A 138 0.61 -4.62 5.99
CA PHE A 138 1.83 -5.26 6.48
C PHE A 138 2.83 -5.57 5.35
N ILE A 139 2.32 -6.06 4.23
CA ILE A 139 3.13 -6.46 3.07
C ILE A 139 3.64 -5.22 2.35
N GLU A 140 2.74 -4.29 2.01
CA GLU A 140 3.09 -3.09 1.26
C GLU A 140 4.01 -2.18 2.07
N GLU A 141 3.77 -1.95 3.36
CA GLU A 141 4.71 -1.14 4.14
C GLU A 141 6.09 -1.80 4.24
N THR A 142 6.17 -3.14 4.34
CA THR A 142 7.46 -3.83 4.39
C THR A 142 8.23 -3.64 3.09
N LEU A 143 7.53 -3.73 1.96
CA LEU A 143 8.10 -3.60 0.63
C LEU A 143 8.47 -2.14 0.29
N PHE A 144 7.57 -1.18 0.52
CA PHE A 144 7.76 0.21 0.15
C PHE A 144 8.54 1.02 1.18
N ARG A 145 8.31 0.82 2.48
CA ARG A 145 8.97 1.63 3.53
C ARG A 145 10.25 0.94 3.98
N GLY A 146 10.17 -0.36 4.23
CA GLY A 146 11.31 -1.16 4.62
C GLY A 146 12.38 -1.30 3.53
N VAL A 147 11.99 -1.64 2.30
CA VAL A 147 12.94 -1.85 1.20
C VAL A 147 13.14 -0.59 0.35
N LEU A 148 12.12 -0.12 -0.37
CA LEU A 148 12.29 0.97 -1.35
C LEU A 148 12.77 2.27 -0.70
N LEU A 149 12.00 2.80 0.26
CA LEU A 149 12.36 4.03 0.97
C LEU A 149 13.67 3.89 1.73
N GLY A 150 13.88 2.74 2.40
CA GLY A 150 15.14 2.41 3.06
C GLY A 150 16.35 2.46 2.12
N CYS A 151 16.23 1.96 0.89
CA CYS A 151 17.26 2.09 -0.13
C CYS A 151 17.42 3.53 -0.62
N LEU A 152 16.32 4.23 -0.95
CA LEU A 152 16.38 5.58 -1.54
C LEU A 152 16.98 6.62 -0.58
N ARG A 153 16.69 6.52 0.73
CA ARG A 153 17.23 7.43 1.76
C ARG A 153 18.75 7.47 1.77
N ASN A 154 19.38 6.37 1.39
CA ASN A 154 20.83 6.20 1.36
C ASN A 154 21.52 6.96 0.21
N TYR A 155 20.74 7.41 -0.78
CA TYR A 155 21.26 8.06 -1.98
C TYR A 155 20.71 9.48 -2.20
N PHE A 156 19.46 9.75 -1.82
CA PHE A 156 18.75 10.98 -2.19
C PHE A 156 18.38 11.89 -1.00
N GLY A 157 18.73 11.49 0.23
CA GLY A 157 18.32 12.20 1.45
C GLY A 157 16.87 11.92 1.86
N LYS A 158 16.48 12.39 3.06
CA LYS A 158 15.20 12.02 3.70
C LYS A 158 13.98 12.39 2.86
N TRP A 159 13.83 13.68 2.52
CA TRP A 159 12.59 14.18 1.90
C TRP A 159 12.43 13.72 0.46
N THR A 160 13.49 13.77 -0.33
CA THR A 160 13.48 13.27 -1.72
C THR A 160 13.13 11.79 -1.78
N ALA A 161 13.68 10.97 -0.87
CA ALA A 161 13.37 9.55 -0.82
C ALA A 161 11.90 9.28 -0.45
N ILE A 162 11.32 10.07 0.47
CA ILE A 162 9.89 9.99 0.82
C ILE A 162 9.03 10.29 -0.41
N VAL A 163 9.31 11.40 -1.11
CA VAL A 163 8.51 11.81 -2.27
C VAL A 163 8.62 10.79 -3.41
N ILE A 164 9.84 10.34 -3.75
CA ILE A 164 10.03 9.33 -4.80
C ILE A 164 9.33 8.02 -4.45
N SER A 165 9.47 7.53 -3.21
CA SER A 165 8.78 6.32 -2.77
C SER A 165 7.26 6.46 -2.83
N ALA A 166 6.71 7.60 -2.41
CA ALA A 166 5.28 7.88 -2.47
C ALA A 166 4.75 7.98 -3.91
N CYS A 167 5.50 8.59 -4.83
CA CYS A 167 5.17 8.62 -6.25
C CYS A 167 5.14 7.22 -6.87
N ILE A 168 6.15 6.39 -6.59
CA ILE A 168 6.20 5.00 -7.07
C ILE A 168 5.04 4.19 -6.48
N PHE A 169 4.79 4.30 -5.18
CA PHE A 169 3.66 3.66 -4.51
C PHE A 169 2.34 4.01 -5.19
N SER A 170 2.08 5.30 -5.39
CA SER A 170 0.85 5.76 -6.04
C SER A 170 0.71 5.30 -7.49
N ALA A 171 1.79 5.41 -8.28
CA ALA A 171 1.78 5.06 -9.71
C ALA A 171 1.49 3.57 -9.96
N LEU A 172 1.98 2.68 -9.09
CA LEU A 172 1.79 1.23 -9.23
C LEU A 172 0.34 0.76 -8.97
N HIS A 173 -0.55 1.65 -8.55
CA HIS A 173 -1.98 1.35 -8.42
C HIS A 173 -2.76 1.55 -9.73
N PHE A 174 -2.15 2.15 -10.76
CA PHE A 174 -2.77 2.36 -12.08
C PHE A 174 -4.16 3.04 -12.03
N ASP A 175 -4.36 3.92 -11.05
CA ASP A 175 -5.60 4.67 -10.84
C ASP A 175 -5.28 6.16 -10.87
N LEU A 176 -5.58 6.80 -12.00
CA LEU A 176 -5.29 8.22 -12.25
C LEU A 176 -6.05 9.13 -11.26
N THR A 177 -7.34 8.89 -11.07
CA THR A 177 -8.18 9.69 -10.16
C THR A 177 -7.71 9.53 -8.72
N GLY A 178 -7.36 8.30 -8.33
CA GLY A 178 -6.84 8.01 -7.00
C GLY A 178 -5.33 8.23 -6.85
N PHE A 179 -4.62 8.76 -7.84
CA PHE A 179 -3.17 8.99 -7.76
C PHE A 179 -2.83 10.04 -6.69
N ILE A 180 -3.56 11.16 -6.65
CA ILE A 180 -3.30 12.22 -5.67
C ILE A 180 -3.59 11.74 -4.23
N PRO A 181 -4.74 11.12 -3.93
CA PRO A 181 -4.99 10.57 -2.60
C PRO A 181 -3.94 9.56 -2.13
N LYS A 182 -3.51 8.64 -3.00
CA LYS A 182 -2.49 7.63 -2.68
C LYS A 182 -1.09 8.25 -2.53
N LEU A 183 -0.77 9.29 -3.30
CA LEU A 183 0.47 10.04 -3.14
C LEU A 183 0.52 10.74 -1.77
N VAL A 184 -0.55 11.41 -1.38
CA VAL A 184 -0.66 12.11 -0.08
C VAL A 184 -0.54 11.12 1.08
N LEU A 185 -1.28 10.01 1.02
CA LEU A 185 -1.11 8.91 1.98
C LEU A 185 0.33 8.40 1.98
N GLY A 186 0.91 8.18 0.80
CA GLY A 186 2.26 7.67 0.61
C GLY A 186 3.33 8.53 1.28
N ILE A 187 3.20 9.85 1.19
CA ILE A 187 4.06 10.84 1.86
C ILE A 187 3.89 10.74 3.39
N GLY A 188 2.65 10.67 3.88
CA GLY A 188 2.36 10.52 5.31
C GLY A 188 2.98 9.25 5.90
N LEU A 189 2.84 8.13 5.20
CA LEU A 189 3.44 6.85 5.56
C LEU A 189 4.98 6.92 5.61
N GLY A 190 5.60 7.51 4.58
CA GLY A 190 7.05 7.72 4.54
C GLY A 190 7.54 8.66 5.66
N PHE A 191 6.79 9.70 5.97
CA PHE A 191 7.08 10.59 7.08
C PHE A 191 7.05 9.86 8.42
N LEU A 192 5.99 9.09 8.72
CA LEU A 192 5.87 8.33 9.96
C LEU A 192 6.98 7.30 10.11
N TYR A 193 7.27 6.53 9.05
CA TYR A 193 8.37 5.57 9.04
C TYR A 193 9.70 6.24 9.39
N THR A 194 10.01 7.37 8.76
CA THR A 194 11.28 8.07 8.98
C THR A 194 11.35 8.83 10.30
N LYS A 195 10.21 9.28 10.86
CA LYS A 195 10.14 9.95 12.17
C LYS A 195 10.40 8.97 13.31
N HIS A 196 9.78 7.79 13.25
CA HIS A 196 9.85 6.80 14.33
C HIS A 196 10.94 5.74 14.12
N ASP A 197 11.60 5.74 12.96
CA ASP A 197 12.55 4.70 12.54
C ASP A 197 11.96 3.27 12.68
N SER A 198 10.64 3.19 12.49
CA SER A 198 9.80 2.02 12.76
C SER A 198 8.69 1.94 11.72
N ILE A 199 8.36 0.73 11.29
CA ILE A 199 7.31 0.46 10.32
C ILE A 199 5.90 0.47 10.92
N TYR A 200 5.76 0.21 12.23
CA TYR A 200 4.45 0.08 12.87
C TYR A 200 3.54 1.32 12.74
N PRO A 201 4.03 2.56 12.88
CA PRO A 201 3.18 3.74 12.70
C PRO A 201 2.69 3.88 11.24
N ALA A 202 3.52 3.52 10.27
CA ALA A 202 3.12 3.52 8.87
C ALA A 202 2.05 2.44 8.61
N ILE A 203 2.25 1.22 9.12
CA ILE A 203 1.23 0.15 9.06
C ILE A 203 -0.08 0.61 9.70
N GLY A 204 -0.02 1.26 10.86
CA GLY A 204 -1.21 1.75 11.56
C GLY A 204 -1.98 2.80 10.75
N LEU A 205 -1.28 3.79 10.16
CA LEU A 205 -1.92 4.78 9.29
C LEU A 205 -2.53 4.13 8.04
N HIS A 206 -1.80 3.22 7.39
CA HIS A 206 -2.27 2.55 6.18
C HIS A 206 -3.48 1.67 6.47
N ALA A 207 -3.42 0.86 7.54
CA ALA A 207 -4.52 0.03 8.01
C ALA A 207 -5.77 0.85 8.34
N LEU A 208 -5.61 1.97 9.06
CA LEU A 208 -6.72 2.87 9.38
C LEU A 208 -7.34 3.48 8.11
N ASN A 209 -6.51 3.94 7.18
CA ASN A 209 -6.97 4.47 5.91
C ASN A 209 -7.78 3.43 5.12
N ASN A 210 -7.26 2.21 5.02
CA ASN A 210 -7.91 1.13 4.29
C ASN A 210 -9.19 0.65 4.99
N LEU A 211 -9.22 0.62 6.32
CA LEU A 211 -10.43 0.30 7.08
C LEU A 211 -11.54 1.32 6.79
N LEU A 212 -11.22 2.61 6.85
CA LEU A 212 -12.18 3.67 6.54
C LEU A 212 -12.67 3.60 5.09
N ALA A 213 -11.79 3.26 4.14
CA ALA A 213 -12.17 3.05 2.75
C ALA A 213 -13.10 1.83 2.56
N VAL A 214 -12.79 0.69 3.19
CA VAL A 214 -13.65 -0.51 3.15
C VAL A 214 -15.02 -0.21 3.74
N ILE A 215 -15.08 0.45 4.90
CA ILE A 215 -16.36 0.87 5.51
C ILE A 215 -17.11 1.79 4.56
N GLY A 216 -16.45 2.82 4.02
CA GLY A 216 -17.07 3.80 3.13
C GLY A 216 -17.69 3.17 1.87
N VAL A 217 -16.98 2.24 1.23
CA VAL A 217 -17.47 1.53 0.04
C VAL A 217 -18.55 0.51 0.38
N SER A 218 -18.53 -0.08 1.58
CA SER A 218 -19.51 -1.10 1.99
C SER A 218 -20.87 -0.52 2.38
N VAL A 219 -20.96 0.81 2.59
CA VAL A 219 -22.18 1.51 3.01
C VAL A 219 -22.66 2.56 1.99
N SER A 220 -21.97 2.68 0.85
CA SER A 220 -22.29 3.59 -0.26
C SER A 220 -23.16 2.92 -1.29
#